data_AF-A0A967IUR3-F1
#
_entry.id   AF-A0A967IUR3-F1
#
_cell.length_a   1.000
_cell.length_b   1.000
_cell.length_c   1.000
_cell.angle_alpha   90.00
_cell.angle_beta   90.00
_cell.angle_gamma   90.00
#
_symmetry.space_group_name_H-M   'P 1'
#
loop_
_entity.id
_entity.type
_entity.pdbx_description
1 polymer ?
#
loop_
_entity_poly.entity_id
_entity_poly.type
_entity_poly.pdbx_seq_one_letter_code
_entity_poly.pdbx_strand_id
1 'polypeptide(L)'
;PLVIEPLQKSYELQGQLTEFIRYLSALVNKRESISLLLALVRQLHRRGDEQQAVDLLKNYLQRRPSLRAMEYLLELRADHNDRTQQEEVGIVRDILKKLLLAKPVNRCNNCGFSSKNMHWQCPSCKRWNTVKPIHGIEGE
;
A
#
# COMPACT_ATOMS: atom_id res chain seq x y z
N PRO A 1 -3.56 -6.36 -4.33
CA PRO A 1 -3.82 -4.98 -4.82
C PRO A 1 -5.14 -4.82 -5.59
N LEU A 2 -5.28 -5.42 -6.78
CA LEU A 2 -6.39 -5.12 -7.71
C LEU A 2 -7.79 -5.39 -7.17
N VAL A 3 -7.94 -6.38 -6.30
CA VAL A 3 -9.25 -6.81 -5.76
C VAL A 3 -9.61 -6.13 -4.45
N ILE A 4 -8.68 -5.43 -3.79
CA ILE A 4 -8.89 -4.91 -2.44
C ILE A 4 -9.97 -3.83 -2.45
N GLU A 5 -9.89 -2.87 -3.36
CA GLU A 5 -10.87 -1.77 -3.46
C GLU A 5 -12.26 -2.26 -3.88
N PRO A 6 -12.42 -3.09 -4.94
CA PRO A 6 -13.72 -3.70 -5.25
C PRO A 6 -14.30 -4.50 -4.07
N LEU A 7 -13.45 -5.24 -3.35
CA LEU A 7 -13.87 -6.01 -2.19
C LEU A 7 -14.34 -5.11 -1.05
N GLN A 8 -13.57 -4.07 -0.72
CA GLN A 8 -13.95 -3.06 0.27
C GLN A 8 -15.32 -2.48 -0.04
N LYS A 9 -15.53 -2.02 -1.28
CA LYS A 9 -16.80 -1.45 -1.73
C LYS A 9 -17.96 -2.44 -1.56
N SER A 10 -17.74 -3.72 -1.84
CA SER A 10 -18.76 -4.74 -1.62
C SER A 10 -19.14 -4.90 -0.15
N TYR A 11 -18.16 -4.90 0.77
CA TYR A 11 -18.45 -4.97 2.21
C TYR A 11 -19.13 -3.71 2.72
N GLU A 12 -18.74 -2.53 2.22
CA GLU A 12 -19.37 -1.25 2.55
C GLU A 12 -20.85 -1.22 2.15
N LEU A 13 -21.18 -1.68 0.93
CA LEU A 13 -22.57 -1.76 0.46
C LEU A 13 -23.44 -2.72 1.28
N GLN A 14 -22.83 -3.68 1.97
CA GLN A 14 -23.52 -4.63 2.83
C GLN A 14 -23.53 -4.19 4.31
N GLY A 15 -22.93 -3.06 4.65
CA GLY A 15 -22.78 -2.61 6.04
C GLY A 15 -21.82 -3.47 6.88
N GLN A 16 -20.98 -4.28 6.24
CA GLN A 16 -20.14 -5.30 6.89
C GLN A 16 -18.67 -4.86 7.02
N LEU A 17 -18.42 -3.57 7.29
CA LEU A 17 -17.04 -3.05 7.35
C LEU A 17 -16.18 -3.70 8.44
N THR A 18 -16.79 -4.10 9.56
CA THR A 18 -16.08 -4.81 10.64
C THR A 18 -15.57 -6.17 10.18
N GLU A 19 -16.36 -6.88 9.37
CA GLU A 19 -15.97 -8.16 8.78
C GLU A 19 -14.85 -8.00 7.77
N PHE A 20 -14.87 -6.93 6.99
CA PHE A 20 -13.79 -6.59 6.08
C PHE A 20 -12.45 -6.39 6.81
N ILE A 21 -12.46 -5.64 7.92
CA ILE A 21 -11.26 -5.41 8.73
C ILE A 21 -10.76 -6.73 9.35
N ARG A 22 -11.67 -7.54 9.89
CA ARG A 22 -11.35 -8.87 10.44
C ARG A 22 -10.69 -9.76 9.38
N TYR A 23 -11.26 -9.77 8.18
CA TYR A 23 -10.73 -10.51 7.04
C TYR A 23 -9.34 -10.00 6.61
N LEU A 24 -9.15 -8.68 6.49
CA LEU A 24 -7.86 -8.09 6.17
C LEU A 24 -6.80 -8.40 7.22
N SER A 25 -7.13 -8.29 8.51
CA SER A 25 -6.23 -8.63 9.62
C SER A 25 -5.76 -10.08 9.53
N ALA A 26 -6.68 -11.02 9.27
CA ALA A 26 -6.34 -12.42 9.08
C ALA A 26 -5.43 -12.65 7.85
N LEU A 27 -5.62 -11.89 6.77
CA LEU A 27 -4.79 -11.99 5.57
C LEU A 27 -3.39 -11.40 5.76
N VAL A 28 -3.27 -10.25 6.43
CA VAL A 28 -1.98 -9.62 6.74
C VAL A 28 -1.11 -10.54 7.60
N ASN A 29 -1.71 -11.25 8.54
CA ASN A 29 -0.99 -12.24 9.36
C ASN A 29 -0.50 -13.46 8.55
N LYS A 30 -1.13 -13.78 7.42
CA LYS A 30 -0.78 -14.92 6.56
C LYS A 30 0.15 -14.53 5.41
N ARG A 31 0.18 -13.26 5.02
CA ARG A 31 0.87 -12.77 3.82
C ARG A 31 1.50 -11.42 4.09
N GLU A 32 2.80 -11.34 3.85
CA GLU A 32 3.57 -10.10 3.94
C GLU A 32 3.37 -9.23 2.69
N SER A 33 2.16 -8.67 2.52
CA SER A 33 1.83 -7.75 1.42
C SER A 33 1.56 -6.35 1.95
N ILE A 34 2.29 -5.37 1.39
CA ILE A 34 2.11 -3.97 1.74
C ILE A 34 0.72 -3.45 1.34
N SER A 35 0.18 -3.88 0.19
CA SER A 35 -1.18 -3.44 -0.20
C SER A 35 -2.24 -3.89 0.80
N LEU A 36 -2.13 -5.11 1.33
CA LEU A 36 -3.08 -5.61 2.34
C LEU A 36 -2.93 -4.84 3.66
N LEU A 37 -1.69 -4.58 4.09
CA LEU A 37 -1.42 -3.79 5.27
C LEU A 37 -1.99 -2.37 5.14
N LEU A 38 -1.68 -1.65 4.06
CA LEU A 38 -2.17 -0.29 3.85
C LEU A 38 -3.69 -0.24 3.77
N ALA A 39 -4.33 -1.26 3.20
CA ALA A 39 -5.79 -1.37 3.22
C ALA A 39 -6.32 -1.47 4.65
N LEU A 40 -5.72 -2.32 5.49
CA LEU A 40 -6.11 -2.48 6.89
C LEU A 40 -5.91 -1.20 7.70
N VAL A 41 -4.71 -0.63 7.62
CA VAL A 41 -4.31 0.55 8.39
C VAL A 41 -5.19 1.75 8.04
N ARG A 42 -5.56 1.94 6.77
CA ARG A 42 -6.53 2.99 6.37
C ARG A 42 -7.90 2.81 7.01
N GLN A 43 -8.36 1.57 7.17
CA GLN A 43 -9.64 1.30 7.84
C GLN A 43 -9.57 1.59 9.34
N LEU A 44 -8.45 1.22 9.98
CA LEU A 44 -8.21 1.53 11.40
C LEU A 44 -8.15 3.04 11.63
N HIS A 45 -7.39 3.77 10.81
CA HIS A 45 -7.31 5.22 10.89
C HIS A 45 -8.69 5.89 10.71
N ARG A 46 -9.50 5.44 9.73
CA ARG A 46 -10.89 5.94 9.55
C ARG A 46 -11.80 5.67 10.76
N ARG A 47 -11.51 4.66 11.59
CA ARG A 47 -12.24 4.34 12.83
C ARG A 47 -11.74 5.13 14.04
N GLY A 48 -10.66 5.88 13.92
CA GLY A 48 -9.99 6.56 15.02
C GLY A 48 -8.95 5.70 15.74
N ASP A 49 -8.68 4.48 15.28
CA ASP A 49 -7.69 3.57 15.86
C ASP A 49 -6.26 3.90 15.38
N GLU A 50 -5.87 5.17 15.47
CA GLU A 50 -4.65 5.69 14.85
C GLU A 50 -3.37 5.06 15.44
N GLN A 51 -3.31 4.90 16.77
CA GLN A 51 -2.17 4.30 17.43
C GLN A 51 -1.93 2.86 16.94
N GLN A 52 -3.01 2.08 16.78
CA GLN A 52 -2.94 0.71 16.26
C GLN A 52 -2.44 0.70 14.80
N ALA A 53 -2.92 1.63 13.98
CA ALA A 53 -2.46 1.83 12.62
C ALA A 53 -0.95 2.13 12.56
N VAL A 54 -0.47 3.06 13.39
CA VAL A 54 0.95 3.43 13.48
C VAL A 54 1.81 2.24 13.92
N ASP A 55 1.39 1.49 14.93
CA ASP A 55 2.16 0.35 15.45
C ASP A 55 2.24 -0.79 14.42
N LEU A 56 1.17 -1.05 13.67
CA LEU A 56 1.18 -2.00 12.56
C LEU A 56 2.19 -1.60 11.47
N LEU A 57 2.21 -0.33 11.08
CA LEU A 57 3.17 0.16 10.08
C LEU A 57 4.62 0.05 10.56
N LYS A 58 4.91 0.43 11.81
CA LYS A 58 6.24 0.33 12.40
C LYS A 58 6.71 -1.13 12.45
N ASN A 59 5.86 -2.03 12.95
CA ASN A 59 6.16 -3.45 13.03
C ASN A 59 6.44 -4.05 11.66
N TYR A 60 5.69 -3.63 10.63
CA TYR A 60 5.95 -4.04 9.25
C TYR A 60 7.28 -3.49 8.74
N LEU A 61 7.55 -2.19 8.90
CA LEU A 61 8.76 -1.53 8.43
C LEU A 61 10.04 -2.10 9.05
N GLN A 62 10.00 -2.51 10.33
CA GLN A 62 11.11 -3.19 11.01
C GLN A 62 11.46 -4.53 10.37
N ARG A 63 10.46 -5.25 9.87
CA ARG A 63 10.64 -6.55 9.21
C ARG A 63 10.98 -6.39 7.73
N ARG A 64 10.37 -5.39 7.08
CA ARG A 64 10.43 -5.21 5.63
C ARG A 64 10.43 -3.73 5.25
N PRO A 65 11.57 -3.19 4.77
CA PRO A 65 11.62 -1.82 4.29
C PRO A 65 10.64 -1.61 3.13
N SER A 66 9.82 -0.54 3.21
CA SER A 66 8.85 -0.19 2.18
C SER A 66 8.62 1.31 2.14
N LEU A 67 8.87 1.93 0.98
CA LEU A 67 8.64 3.36 0.80
C LEU A 67 7.16 3.72 0.94
N ARG A 68 6.26 2.81 0.56
CA ARG A 68 4.80 3.02 0.68
C ARG A 68 4.33 2.98 2.14
N ALA A 69 4.85 2.06 2.94
CA ALA A 69 4.56 2.06 4.38
C ALA A 69 5.13 3.32 5.06
N MET A 70 6.36 3.71 4.68
CA MET A 70 7.00 4.90 5.24
C MET A 70 6.22 6.17 4.87
N GLU A 71 5.85 6.32 3.61
CA GLU A 71 5.07 7.47 3.14
C GLU A 71 3.74 7.58 3.89
N TYR A 72 3.02 6.48 4.07
CA TYR A 72 1.76 6.48 4.83
C TYR A 72 1.98 6.72 6.33
N LEU A 73 3.07 6.23 6.92
CA LEU A 73 3.41 6.52 8.32
C LEU A 73 3.70 8.01 8.55
N LEU A 74 4.39 8.67 7.61
CA LEU A 74 4.62 10.11 7.65
C LEU A 74 3.31 10.90 7.48
N GLU A 75 2.39 10.40 6.67
CA GLU A 75 1.05 10.99 6.51
C GLU A 75 0.27 10.95 7.83
N LEU A 76 0.23 9.82 8.53
CA LEU A 76 -0.44 9.72 9.84
C LEU A 76 0.17 10.65 10.90
N ARG A 77 1.49 10.86 10.87
CA ARG A 77 2.17 11.72 11.86
C ARG A 77 2.11 13.21 11.55
N ALA A 78 1.70 13.59 10.34
CA ALA A 78 1.66 14.99 9.94
C ALA A 78 0.74 15.81 10.85
N ASP A 79 -0.36 15.23 11.34
CA ASP A 79 -1.36 15.92 12.13
C ASP A 79 -0.97 16.10 13.61
N HIS A 80 0.09 15.44 14.09
CA HIS A 80 0.48 15.40 15.52
C HIS A 80 1.80 16.14 15.85
N ASN A 81 2.45 16.74 14.86
CA ASN A 81 3.74 17.40 15.02
C ASN A 81 3.61 18.92 15.21
N ASP A 82 4.60 19.54 15.86
CA ASP A 82 4.72 21.01 15.89
C ASP A 82 5.00 21.57 14.48
N ARG A 83 4.65 22.84 14.24
CA ARG A 83 4.63 23.45 12.89
C ARG A 83 5.94 23.30 12.12
N THR A 84 7.10 23.45 12.76
CA THR A 84 8.41 23.26 12.11
C THR A 84 8.68 21.80 11.75
N GLN A 85 8.30 20.85 12.61
CA GLN A 85 8.45 19.42 12.33
C GLN A 85 7.48 18.96 11.24
N GLN A 86 6.29 19.56 11.15
CA GLN A 86 5.35 19.31 10.05
C GLN A 86 5.92 19.70 8.70
N GLU A 87 6.61 20.84 8.60
CA GLU A 87 7.25 21.30 7.36
C GLU A 87 8.35 20.31 6.90
N GLU A 88 9.25 19.92 7.80
CA GLU A 88 10.34 18.97 7.48
C GLU A 88 9.80 17.59 7.07
N VAL A 89 8.84 17.06 7.83
CA VAL A 89 8.18 15.77 7.52
C VAL A 89 7.42 15.86 6.19
N GLY A 90 6.77 17.00 5.92
CA GLY A 90 6.08 17.26 4.67
C GLY A 90 7.00 17.18 3.45
N ILE A 91 8.20 17.77 3.53
CA ILE A 91 9.20 17.71 2.45
C ILE A 91 9.59 16.26 2.14
N VAL A 92 9.91 15.46 3.17
CA VAL A 92 10.30 14.05 2.99
C VAL A 92 9.16 13.25 2.39
N ARG A 93 7.94 13.42 2.90
CA ARG A 93 6.73 12.76 2.39
C ARG A 93 6.51 13.10 0.91
N ASP A 94 6.66 14.36 0.53
CA ASP A 94 6.40 14.81 -0.85
C ASP A 94 7.46 14.29 -1.83
N ILE A 95 8.72 14.17 -1.40
CA ILE A 95 9.78 13.50 -2.16
C ILE A 95 9.43 12.02 -2.36
N LEU A 96 9.01 11.31 -1.30
CA LEU A 96 8.60 9.91 -1.39
C LEU A 96 7.40 9.73 -2.33
N LYS A 97 6.37 10.58 -2.23
CA LYS A 97 5.22 10.59 -3.14
C LYS A 97 5.67 10.72 -4.61
N LYS A 98 6.55 11.67 -4.92
CA LYS A 98 7.09 11.87 -6.27
C LYS A 98 7.87 10.66 -6.78
N LEU A 99 8.71 10.06 -5.94
CA LEU A 99 9.46 8.84 -6.27
C LEU A 99 8.51 7.67 -6.60
N LEU A 100 7.48 7.46 -5.78
CA LEU A 100 6.50 6.40 -5.98
C LEU A 100 5.66 6.60 -7.24
N LEU A 101 5.28 7.85 -7.56
CA LEU A 101 4.49 8.17 -8.75
C LEU A 101 5.28 7.98 -10.06
N ALA A 102 6.59 8.14 -10.04
CA ALA A 102 7.42 8.00 -11.24
C ALA A 102 7.64 6.53 -11.65
N LYS A 103 7.49 5.58 -10.73
CA LYS A 103 7.91 4.19 -10.93
C LYS A 103 6.80 3.31 -11.52
N PRO A 104 7.14 2.36 -12.40
CA PRO A 104 6.22 1.28 -12.76
C PRO A 104 5.97 0.39 -11.54
N VAL A 105 4.76 -0.15 -11.41
CA VAL A 105 4.40 -1.07 -10.31
C VAL A 105 4.23 -2.50 -10.78
N ASN A 106 4.25 -2.73 -12.10
CA ASN A 106 4.21 -4.05 -12.71
C ASN A 106 5.33 -4.23 -13.73
N ARG A 107 5.84 -5.45 -13.85
CA ARG A 107 6.87 -5.84 -14.83
C ARG A 107 6.56 -7.21 -15.43
N CYS A 108 6.81 -7.35 -16.72
CA CYS A 108 6.76 -8.62 -17.42
C CYS A 108 8.00 -9.45 -17.10
N ASN A 109 7.81 -10.62 -16.48
CA ASN A 109 8.90 -11.54 -16.14
C ASN A 109 9.49 -12.26 -17.37
N ASN A 110 8.91 -12.08 -18.55
CA ASN A 110 9.41 -12.65 -19.81
C ASN A 110 10.29 -11.67 -20.61
N CYS A 111 9.86 -10.42 -20.75
CA CYS A 111 10.53 -9.46 -21.66
C CYS A 111 10.87 -8.12 -21.01
N GLY A 112 10.64 -7.95 -19.70
CA GLY A 112 10.99 -6.72 -18.97
C GLY A 112 10.05 -5.53 -19.16
N PHE A 113 9.03 -5.62 -20.04
CA PHE A 113 8.01 -4.57 -20.20
C PHE A 113 7.47 -4.14 -18.83
N SER A 114 7.53 -2.84 -18.54
CA SER A 114 7.12 -2.28 -17.24
C SER A 114 5.96 -1.31 -17.41
N SER A 115 4.98 -1.35 -16.52
CA SER A 115 3.76 -0.53 -16.59
C SER A 115 3.25 -0.16 -15.20
N LYS A 116 2.48 0.92 -15.12
CA LYS A 116 1.71 1.28 -13.92
C LYS A 116 0.44 0.42 -13.79
N ASN A 117 -0.13 0.00 -14.91
CA ASN A 117 -1.35 -0.79 -14.94
C ASN A 117 -1.03 -2.28 -15.09
N MET A 118 -1.93 -3.12 -14.59
CA MET A 118 -1.86 -4.56 -14.84
C MET A 118 -2.28 -4.84 -16.29
N HIS A 119 -1.50 -5.68 -16.96
CA HIS A 119 -1.85 -6.18 -18.30
C HIS A 119 -1.85 -7.71 -18.29
N TRP A 120 -3.03 -8.31 -18.50
CA TRP A 120 -3.15 -9.77 -18.55
C TRP A 120 -2.38 -10.37 -19.73
N GLN A 121 -2.39 -9.69 -20.87
CA GLN A 121 -1.52 -9.96 -22.01
C GLN A 121 -0.44 -8.88 -22.10
N CYS A 122 0.83 -9.27 -22.13
CA CYS A 122 1.94 -8.32 -22.22
C CYS A 122 1.90 -7.57 -23.58
N PRO A 123 1.84 -6.22 -23.60
CA PRO A 123 1.80 -5.46 -24.85
C PRO A 123 3.04 -5.64 -25.74
N SER A 124 4.19 -5.95 -25.14
CA SER A 124 5.47 -6.14 -25.83
C SER A 124 5.62 -7.55 -26.40
N CYS A 125 5.68 -8.59 -25.55
CA CYS A 125 5.92 -9.97 -26.00
C CYS A 125 4.65 -10.80 -26.29
N LYS A 126 3.46 -10.20 -26.14
CA LYS A 126 2.13 -10.81 -26.39
C LYS A 126 1.79 -12.07 -25.57
N ARG A 127 2.64 -12.47 -24.63
CA ARG A 127 2.39 -13.58 -23.70
C ARG A 127 1.37 -13.20 -22.64
N TRP A 128 0.58 -14.18 -22.24
CA TRP A 128 -0.40 -14.06 -21.17
C TRP A 128 0.22 -14.34 -19.81
N ASN A 129 -0.32 -13.69 -18.76
CA ASN A 129 0.00 -13.94 -17.36
C ASN A 129 1.48 -13.75 -16.96
N THR A 130 2.26 -13.00 -17.76
CA THR A 130 3.68 -12.73 -17.48
C THR A 130 3.94 -11.41 -16.76
N VAL A 131 2.98 -10.47 -16.79
CA VAL A 131 3.08 -9.18 -16.10
C VAL A 131 2.68 -9.35 -14.64
N LYS A 132 3.61 -9.11 -13.72
CA LYS A 132 3.44 -9.28 -12.27
C LYS A 132 3.78 -8.00 -11.53
N PRO A 133 3.25 -7.80 -10.30
CA PRO A 133 3.68 -6.72 -9.43
C PRO A 133 5.19 -6.78 -9.19
N ILE A 134 5.84 -5.63 -9.17
CA ILE A 134 7.25 -5.52 -8.77
C ILE A 134 7.32 -5.64 -7.25
N HIS A 135 8.22 -6.46 -6.73
CA HIS A 135 8.43 -6.64 -5.30
C HIS A 135 9.68 -5.89 -4.80
N GLY A 136 9.68 -5.50 -3.52
CA GLY A 136 10.83 -4.90 -2.84
C GLY A 136 10.49 -3.54 -2.21
N ILE A 137 11.52 -2.75 -1.90
CA ILE A 137 11.40 -1.50 -1.15
C ILE A 137 10.46 -0.49 -1.83
N GLU A 138 10.52 -0.43 -3.16
CA GLU A 138 9.70 0.47 -3.99
C GLU A 138 8.34 -0.13 -4.42
N GLY A 139 8.12 -1.43 -4.16
CA GLY A 139 7.06 -2.22 -4.77
C GLY A 139 6.09 -2.86 -3.77
N GLU A 140 5.54 -4.01 -4.15
CA GLU A 140 4.86 -4.93 -3.23
C GLU A 140 5.79 -5.56 -2.23
#